data_AF-A0A4P7CZT0-F1
#
_entry.id   AF-A0A4P7CZT0-F1
#
_cell.length_a   1.000
_cell.length_b   1.000
_cell.length_c   1.000
_cell.angle_alpha   90.00
_cell.angle_beta   90.00
_cell.angle_gamma   90.00
#
_symmetry.space_group_name_H-M   'P 1'
#
loop_
_entity.id
_entity.type
_entity.pdbx_description
1 polymer ?
#
loop_
_entity_poly.entity_id
_entity_poly.type
_entity_poly.pdbx_seq_one_letter_code
_entity_poly.pdbx_strand_id
1 'polypeptide(L)'
;MAKTIEFPSIDRRVDLSAVTQFAEEAGHLSEELREMMLAPKPRKMAPTFTSAQVAEMCGIDRIKLNNLLATREGLPQGEAQGSGRSRVFTLPDARTWVQQVSDIYQTPLHTGVRDADGKVILVANFKGGSTKTTTTMCLAQGLTLRGRRVLLIDLDPQASLTELCGLYAEKEVTEDSTVLPFIYDPQMEGGLLNFVQPTYWDGLDVIPAHPTLFSAEFHIPGTVIKNPGFKFWDLLRQGIQSLRQHYDYIILDTAPSLSYLTINALMAADAMVMPLVPESLDFISSVSFWSLFSDLAHTIMERGDEKTYDFVSVLLSKVDYGKTSSAPVVRSWVQRTYKDWVSAVEVPASSAMSNGALAMATVFDISKGDLADKTVARVRQPLTDYVRWIDDLYVEQWRAGK
;
A
#
# COMPACT_ATOMS: atom_id res chain seq x y z
N MET A 1 -33.45 -19.70 30.42
CA MET A 1 -32.55 -19.43 31.57
C MET A 1 -31.27 -18.82 31.03
N ALA A 2 -30.95 -17.58 31.39
CA ALA A 2 -29.66 -16.98 31.06
C ALA A 2 -28.58 -17.65 31.92
N LYS A 3 -27.50 -18.18 31.32
CA LYS A 3 -26.34 -18.67 32.08
C LYS A 3 -25.65 -17.47 32.70
N THR A 4 -25.72 -17.34 34.03
CA THR A 4 -24.90 -16.38 34.76
C THR A 4 -23.44 -16.82 34.63
N ILE A 5 -22.59 -15.95 34.10
CA ILE A 5 -21.14 -16.18 34.03
C ILE A 5 -20.58 -15.81 35.40
N GLU A 6 -20.05 -16.79 36.13
CA GLU A 6 -19.30 -16.54 37.36
C GLU A 6 -17.83 -16.30 37.02
N PHE A 7 -17.29 -15.15 37.47
CA PHE A 7 -15.88 -14.84 37.33
C PHE A 7 -15.10 -15.39 38.53
N PRO A 8 -13.94 -16.05 38.31
CA PRO A 8 -13.13 -16.55 39.41
C PRO A 8 -12.57 -15.39 40.24
N SER A 9 -12.56 -15.55 41.57
CA SER A 9 -12.00 -14.60 42.52
C SER A 9 -10.48 -14.71 42.57
N ILE A 10 -9.80 -14.13 41.58
CA ILE A 10 -8.35 -14.09 41.46
C ILE A 10 -7.87 -12.68 41.84
N ASP A 11 -6.79 -12.57 42.65
CA ASP A 11 -6.12 -11.28 42.85
C ASP A 11 -5.41 -10.87 41.55
N ARG A 12 -5.76 -9.69 41.03
CA ARG A 12 -5.28 -9.18 39.75
C ARG A 12 -4.26 -8.05 39.90
N ARG A 13 -3.74 -7.82 41.11
CA ARG A 13 -2.66 -6.86 41.34
C ARG A 13 -1.37 -7.39 40.70
N VAL A 14 -0.76 -6.55 39.87
CA VAL A 14 0.53 -6.82 39.21
C VAL A 14 1.41 -5.59 39.37
N ASP A 15 2.71 -5.79 39.55
CA ASP A 15 3.70 -4.71 39.52
C ASP A 15 4.36 -4.62 38.13
N LEU A 16 5.16 -3.58 37.91
CA LEU A 16 5.81 -3.35 36.61
C LEU A 16 6.82 -4.43 36.25
N SER A 17 7.47 -5.06 37.24
CA SER A 17 8.36 -6.20 37.00
C SER A 17 7.60 -7.40 36.45
N ALA A 18 6.45 -7.74 37.05
CA ALA A 18 5.59 -8.82 36.59
C ALA A 18 5.03 -8.54 35.18
N VAL A 19 4.69 -7.28 34.87
CA VAL A 19 4.27 -6.88 33.52
C VAL A 19 5.40 -7.05 32.50
N THR A 20 6.64 -6.69 32.87
CA THR A 20 7.80 -6.83 31.99
C THR A 20 8.12 -8.30 31.72
N GLN A 21 8.15 -9.13 32.77
CA GLN A 21 8.33 -10.58 32.64
C GLN A 21 7.23 -11.21 31.79
N PHE A 22 5.96 -10.83 32.02
CA PHE A 22 4.85 -11.30 31.19
C PHE A 22 5.02 -10.91 29.72
N ALA A 23 5.52 -9.71 29.43
CA ALA A 23 5.75 -9.28 28.05
C ALA A 23 6.83 -10.14 27.35
N GLU A 24 7.90 -10.49 28.06
CA GLU A 24 8.94 -11.41 27.56
C GLU A 24 8.38 -12.81 27.31
N GLU A 25 7.65 -13.38 28.29
CA GLU A 25 7.01 -14.69 28.18
C GLU A 25 5.96 -14.75 27.05
N ALA A 26 5.13 -13.71 26.93
CA ALA A 26 4.14 -13.60 25.86
C ALA A 26 4.80 -13.43 24.49
N GLY A 27 5.93 -12.72 24.41
CA GLY A 27 6.75 -12.62 23.20
C GLY A 27 7.27 -13.99 22.76
N HIS A 28 7.85 -14.76 23.67
CA HIS A 28 8.30 -16.13 23.38
C HIS A 28 7.17 -17.06 22.94
N LEU A 29 6.02 -17.04 23.64
CA LEU A 29 4.87 -17.85 23.27
C LEU A 29 4.31 -17.43 21.90
N SER A 30 4.26 -16.13 21.62
CA SER A 30 3.84 -15.61 20.31
C SER A 30 4.76 -16.14 19.21
N GLU A 31 6.08 -16.13 19.44
CA GLU A 31 7.05 -16.67 18.49
C GLU A 31 6.87 -18.18 18.28
N GLU A 32 6.70 -18.96 19.35
CA GLU A 32 6.43 -20.40 19.30
C GLU A 32 5.13 -20.72 18.54
N LEU A 33 4.03 -20.03 18.87
CA LEU A 33 2.75 -20.20 18.19
C LEU A 33 2.84 -19.79 16.71
N ARG A 34 3.58 -18.72 16.40
CA ARG A 34 3.82 -18.27 15.03
C ARG A 34 4.61 -19.33 14.25
N GLU A 35 5.62 -19.95 14.85
CA GLU A 35 6.36 -21.05 14.25
C GLU A 35 5.52 -22.32 14.07
N MET A 36 4.61 -22.63 15.00
CA MET A 36 3.68 -23.76 14.90
C MET A 36 2.58 -23.54 13.84
N MET A 37 2.11 -22.31 13.66
CA MET A 37 1.08 -21.95 12.66
C MET A 37 1.63 -21.89 11.24
N LEU A 38 2.93 -21.62 11.08
CA LEU A 38 3.61 -21.62 9.79
C LEU A 38 4.06 -23.05 9.44
N ALA A 39 3.28 -23.78 8.64
CA ALA A 39 3.81 -24.85 7.77
C ALA A 39 5.12 -24.35 7.10
N PRO A 40 6.12 -25.20 6.77
CA PRO A 40 7.48 -24.77 6.42
C PRO A 40 7.45 -23.57 5.46
N LYS A 41 7.72 -22.41 6.06
CA LYS A 41 7.46 -21.03 5.60
C LYS A 41 7.30 -20.90 4.07
N PRO A 42 6.07 -20.97 3.51
CA PRO A 42 5.88 -20.68 2.10
C PRO A 42 6.13 -19.18 1.90
N ARG A 43 7.30 -18.82 1.36
CA ARG A 43 7.55 -17.47 0.85
C ARG A 43 6.44 -17.11 -0.13
N LYS A 44 5.92 -15.88 -0.07
CA LYS A 44 4.96 -15.42 -1.08
C LYS A 44 5.59 -15.62 -2.46
N MET A 45 4.80 -16.19 -3.36
CA MET A 45 5.19 -16.38 -4.75
C MET A 45 4.39 -15.42 -5.61
N ALA A 46 5.06 -14.80 -6.58
CA ALA A 46 4.38 -13.97 -7.56
C ALA A 46 3.32 -14.81 -8.32
N PRO A 47 2.17 -14.20 -8.68
CA PRO A 47 1.16 -14.88 -9.47
C PRO A 47 1.70 -15.18 -10.87
N THR A 48 1.01 -16.11 -11.54
CA THR A 48 1.25 -16.39 -12.96
C THR A 48 0.03 -16.04 -13.80
N PHE A 49 0.26 -15.78 -15.09
CA PHE A 49 -0.75 -15.23 -15.99
C PHE A 49 -0.96 -16.13 -17.19
N THR A 50 -2.21 -16.36 -17.55
CA THR A 50 -2.56 -17.04 -18.80
C THR A 50 -2.36 -16.11 -20.00
N SER A 51 -2.23 -16.65 -21.21
CA SER A 51 -2.20 -15.84 -22.44
C SER A 51 -3.38 -14.86 -22.57
N ALA A 52 -4.55 -15.22 -22.04
CA ALA A 52 -5.73 -14.34 -22.09
C ALA A 52 -5.54 -13.12 -21.18
N GLN A 53 -4.99 -13.30 -19.98
CA GLN A 53 -4.71 -12.21 -19.05
C GLN A 53 -3.61 -11.30 -19.57
N VAL A 54 -2.54 -11.85 -20.15
CA VAL A 54 -1.48 -11.03 -20.77
C VAL A 54 -2.02 -10.21 -21.94
N ALA A 55 -2.88 -10.79 -22.78
CA ALA A 55 -3.53 -10.08 -23.88
C ALA A 55 -4.40 -8.92 -23.36
N GLU A 56 -5.21 -9.17 -22.32
CA GLU A 56 -6.03 -8.16 -21.66
C GLU A 56 -5.20 -7.02 -21.06
N MET A 57 -4.12 -7.35 -20.34
CA MET A 57 -3.18 -6.36 -19.80
C MET A 57 -2.53 -5.50 -20.88
N CYS A 58 -2.29 -6.08 -22.06
CA CYS A 58 -1.74 -5.36 -23.21
C CYS A 58 -2.80 -4.58 -24.01
N GLY A 59 -4.10 -4.72 -23.70
CA GLY A 59 -5.18 -4.11 -24.48
C GLY A 59 -5.35 -4.71 -25.87
N ILE A 60 -4.95 -5.98 -26.09
CA ILE A 60 -5.05 -6.67 -27.37
C ILE A 60 -5.90 -7.94 -27.26
N ASP A 61 -6.36 -8.46 -28.41
CA ASP A 61 -7.00 -9.77 -28.43
C ASP A 61 -5.98 -10.93 -28.41
N ARG A 62 -6.48 -12.12 -28.11
CA ARG A 62 -5.67 -13.35 -28.03
C ARG A 62 -5.06 -13.76 -29.38
N ILE A 63 -5.69 -13.40 -30.50
CA ILE A 63 -5.19 -13.72 -31.84
C ILE A 63 -3.93 -12.91 -32.11
N LYS A 64 -3.97 -11.60 -31.86
CA LYS A 64 -2.82 -10.69 -31.98
C LYS A 64 -1.68 -11.13 -31.07
N LEU A 65 -1.96 -11.53 -29.82
CA LEU A 65 -0.93 -12.06 -28.92
C LEU A 65 -0.26 -13.33 -29.49
N ASN A 66 -1.04 -14.29 -29.98
CA ASN A 66 -0.49 -15.52 -30.58
C ASN A 66 0.33 -15.25 -31.84
N ASN A 67 -0.09 -14.29 -32.67
CA ASN A 67 0.67 -13.87 -33.84
C ASN A 67 2.00 -13.23 -33.44
N LEU A 68 2.00 -12.35 -32.42
CA LEU A 68 3.22 -11.73 -31.91
C LEU A 68 4.18 -12.76 -31.31
N LEU A 69 3.69 -13.76 -30.57
CA LEU A 69 4.50 -14.87 -30.06
C LEU A 69 5.26 -15.60 -31.19
N ALA A 70 4.64 -15.74 -32.36
CA ALA A 70 5.22 -16.46 -33.50
C ALA A 70 6.14 -15.59 -34.38
N THR A 71 5.99 -14.26 -34.34
CA THR A 71 6.60 -13.36 -35.34
C THR A 71 7.57 -12.33 -34.76
N ARG A 72 7.44 -11.95 -33.49
CA ARG A 72 8.25 -10.90 -32.87
C ARG A 72 9.31 -11.50 -31.96
N GLU A 73 10.57 -11.33 -32.34
CA GLU A 73 11.71 -11.72 -31.53
C GLU A 73 11.81 -10.86 -30.26
N GLY A 74 12.39 -11.43 -29.19
CA GLY A 74 12.62 -10.74 -27.92
C GLY A 74 11.43 -10.68 -26.96
N LEU A 75 10.24 -11.12 -27.36
CA LEU A 75 9.11 -11.25 -26.43
C LEU A 75 9.19 -12.56 -25.63
N PRO A 76 8.93 -12.52 -24.31
CA PRO A 76 8.90 -13.73 -23.50
C PRO A 76 7.85 -14.72 -24.01
N GLN A 77 8.25 -15.98 -24.11
CA GLN A 77 7.40 -17.03 -24.72
C GLN A 77 6.43 -17.66 -23.72
N GLY A 78 6.68 -17.49 -22.41
CA GLY A 78 5.99 -18.21 -21.36
C GLY A 78 6.22 -19.73 -21.42
N GLU A 79 5.76 -20.43 -20.40
CA GLU A 79 5.86 -21.87 -20.27
C GLU A 79 4.61 -22.56 -20.83
N ALA A 80 4.84 -23.60 -21.65
CA ALA A 80 3.77 -24.40 -22.21
C ALA A 80 3.16 -25.33 -21.15
N GLN A 81 1.83 -25.39 -21.10
CA GLN A 81 1.07 -26.25 -20.18
C GLN A 81 0.33 -27.35 -20.96
N GLY A 82 0.37 -28.58 -20.46
CA GLY A 82 -0.37 -29.72 -21.01
C GLY A 82 -0.03 -30.01 -22.48
N SER A 83 -1.03 -29.91 -23.37
CA SER A 83 -0.91 -30.19 -24.81
C SER A 83 -0.10 -29.14 -25.60
N GLY A 84 0.50 -28.15 -24.93
CA GLY A 84 1.32 -27.11 -25.54
C GLY A 84 0.55 -25.92 -26.13
N ARG A 85 -0.79 -25.99 -26.18
CA ARG A 85 -1.65 -24.88 -26.65
C ARG A 85 -1.95 -23.82 -25.59
N SER A 86 -1.83 -24.17 -24.31
CA SER A 86 -1.99 -23.22 -23.21
C SER A 86 -0.61 -22.78 -22.75
N ARG A 87 -0.45 -21.48 -22.48
CA ARG A 87 0.80 -20.91 -21.95
C ARG A 87 0.52 -20.17 -20.66
N VAL A 88 1.49 -20.24 -19.77
CA VAL A 88 1.54 -19.50 -18.51
C VAL A 88 2.77 -18.62 -18.54
N PHE A 89 2.59 -17.37 -18.13
CA PHE A 89 3.62 -16.33 -18.10
C PHE A 89 3.91 -15.99 -16.65
N THR A 90 5.19 -15.81 -16.34
CA THR A 90 5.59 -15.27 -15.04
C THR A 90 5.20 -13.79 -14.95
N LEU A 91 5.22 -13.21 -13.75
CA LEU A 91 5.01 -11.77 -13.57
C LEU A 91 6.01 -10.90 -14.37
N PRO A 92 7.33 -11.18 -14.36
CA PRO A 92 8.29 -10.47 -15.22
C PRO A 92 7.96 -10.57 -16.71
N ASP A 93 7.50 -11.75 -17.18
CA ASP A 93 7.09 -11.92 -18.57
C ASP A 93 5.90 -10.99 -18.90
N ALA A 94 4.86 -11.03 -18.06
CA ALA A 94 3.66 -10.22 -18.26
C ALA A 94 3.99 -8.72 -18.28
N ARG A 95 4.85 -8.24 -17.38
CA ARG A 95 5.31 -6.84 -17.35
C ARG A 95 6.09 -6.47 -18.62
N THR A 96 6.97 -7.34 -19.08
CA THR A 96 7.71 -7.15 -20.33
C THR A 96 6.76 -7.03 -21.53
N TRP A 97 5.73 -7.89 -21.59
CA TRP A 97 4.69 -7.81 -22.59
C TRP A 97 3.97 -6.47 -22.57
N VAL A 98 3.53 -6.01 -21.39
CA VAL A 98 2.85 -4.72 -21.23
C VAL A 98 3.75 -3.58 -21.71
N GLN A 99 5.03 -3.55 -21.31
CA GLN A 99 5.97 -2.50 -21.70
C GLN A 99 6.26 -2.47 -23.20
N GLN A 100 6.31 -3.63 -23.87
CA GLN A 100 6.70 -3.71 -25.29
C GLN A 100 5.53 -3.70 -26.29
N VAL A 101 4.31 -4.01 -25.84
CA VAL A 101 3.17 -4.30 -26.71
C VAL A 101 1.95 -3.43 -26.42
N SER A 102 1.73 -3.02 -25.17
CA SER A 102 0.58 -2.18 -24.84
C SER A 102 0.75 -0.75 -25.34
N ASP A 103 -0.38 -0.04 -25.48
CA ASP A 103 -0.38 1.40 -25.77
C ASP A 103 -0.22 2.26 -24.50
N ILE A 104 0.08 1.65 -23.35
CA ILE A 104 0.33 2.37 -22.10
C ILE A 104 1.60 3.20 -22.27
N TYR A 105 1.50 4.50 -21.94
CA TYR A 105 2.60 5.45 -22.04
C TYR A 105 3.86 4.92 -21.35
N GLN A 106 4.99 4.87 -22.06
CA GLN A 106 6.26 4.49 -21.48
C GLN A 106 6.83 5.69 -20.72
N THR A 107 7.03 5.54 -19.40
CA THR A 107 7.50 6.66 -18.57
C THR A 107 8.92 7.08 -18.95
N PRO A 108 9.32 8.31 -18.62
CA PRO A 108 10.69 8.77 -18.80
C PRO A 108 11.72 7.76 -18.25
N LEU A 109 11.45 7.18 -17.08
CA LEU A 109 12.27 6.15 -16.44
C LEU A 109 12.50 4.90 -17.32
N HIS A 110 11.50 4.48 -18.11
CA HIS A 110 11.62 3.35 -19.04
C HIS A 110 12.26 3.74 -20.38
N THR A 111 12.04 4.97 -20.83
CA THR A 111 12.62 5.48 -22.10
C THR A 111 14.08 5.95 -21.96
N GLY A 112 14.57 6.11 -20.72
CA GLY A 112 15.93 6.59 -20.43
C GLY A 112 16.08 8.12 -20.51
N VAL A 113 14.99 8.85 -20.76
CA VAL A 113 14.93 10.32 -20.70
C VAL A 113 14.42 10.71 -19.31
N ARG A 114 14.99 11.71 -18.63
CA ARG A 114 14.51 12.10 -17.27
C ARG A 114 14.15 13.58 -17.21
N ASP A 115 13.06 13.88 -17.90
CA ASP A 115 12.38 15.17 -17.90
C ASP A 115 11.27 15.27 -16.83
N ALA A 116 10.89 14.16 -16.18
CA ALA A 116 9.89 14.18 -15.11
C ALA A 116 10.22 13.26 -13.92
N ASP A 117 9.78 13.70 -12.75
CA ASP A 117 9.92 13.01 -11.46
C ASP A 117 8.75 12.05 -11.22
N GLY A 118 9.04 10.95 -10.51
CA GLY A 118 8.05 10.03 -9.96
C GLY A 118 7.07 10.72 -9.01
N LYS A 119 5.89 10.13 -8.83
CA LYS A 119 4.80 10.72 -8.05
C LYS A 119 4.63 10.04 -6.70
N VAL A 120 4.38 10.82 -5.65
CA VAL A 120 4.21 10.33 -4.28
C VAL A 120 2.72 10.29 -3.93
N ILE A 121 2.22 9.11 -3.56
CA ILE A 121 0.81 8.92 -3.19
C ILE A 121 0.76 8.46 -1.74
N LEU A 122 0.02 9.18 -0.90
CA LEU A 122 -0.28 8.74 0.46
C LEU A 122 -1.59 7.99 0.50
N VAL A 123 -1.60 6.82 1.15
CA VAL A 123 -2.84 6.13 1.52
C VAL A 123 -3.08 6.31 3.01
N ALA A 124 -4.02 7.19 3.39
CA ALA A 124 -4.23 7.57 4.78
C ALA A 124 -5.70 7.62 5.19
N ASN A 125 -5.96 7.19 6.42
CA ASN A 125 -7.23 7.27 7.15
C ASN A 125 -6.97 6.98 8.65
N PHE A 126 -7.64 7.71 9.54
CA PHE A 126 -7.34 7.81 10.98
C PHE A 126 -8.23 6.90 11.82
N LYS A 127 -8.65 5.79 11.20
CA LYS A 127 -9.38 4.71 11.82
C LYS A 127 -8.66 3.40 11.54
N GLY A 128 -8.37 2.62 12.59
CA GLY A 128 -7.90 1.24 12.43
C GLY A 128 -8.94 0.40 11.69
N GLY A 129 -8.50 -0.46 10.76
CA GLY A 129 -9.39 -1.32 9.97
C GLY A 129 -9.95 -0.70 8.67
N SER A 130 -9.58 0.55 8.35
CA SER A 130 -10.02 1.32 7.16
C SER A 130 -9.47 0.84 5.80
N THR A 131 -8.77 -0.30 5.76
CA THR A 131 -8.19 -0.92 4.55
C THR A 131 -7.03 -0.17 3.88
N LYS A 132 -6.36 0.76 4.59
CA LYS A 132 -5.16 1.48 4.12
C LYS A 132 -4.11 0.55 3.50
N THR A 133 -3.47 -0.27 4.31
CA THR A 133 -2.39 -1.19 3.90
C THR A 133 -2.78 -2.10 2.73
N THR A 134 -4.00 -2.64 2.74
CA THR A 134 -4.50 -3.45 1.63
C THR A 134 -4.69 -2.62 0.36
N THR A 135 -5.19 -1.39 0.48
CA THR A 135 -5.36 -0.47 -0.66
C THR A 135 -4.00 -0.03 -1.19
N THR A 136 -3.04 0.27 -0.31
CA THR A 136 -1.64 0.58 -0.64
C THR A 136 -1.01 -0.52 -1.47
N MET A 137 -1.07 -1.77 -1.00
CA MET A 137 -0.52 -2.92 -1.72
C MET A 137 -1.24 -3.16 -3.06
N CYS A 138 -2.59 -3.09 -3.08
CA CYS A 138 -3.37 -3.28 -4.31
C CYS A 138 -3.06 -2.21 -5.36
N LEU A 139 -2.91 -0.95 -4.95
CA LEU A 139 -2.53 0.15 -5.84
C LEU A 139 -1.15 -0.10 -6.43
N ALA A 140 -0.19 -0.51 -5.61
CA ALA A 140 1.18 -0.81 -6.04
C ALA A 140 1.23 -1.98 -7.04
N GLN A 141 0.57 -3.09 -6.75
CA GLN A 141 0.48 -4.24 -7.65
C GLN A 141 -0.24 -3.89 -8.95
N GLY A 142 -1.33 -3.12 -8.90
CA GLY A 142 -2.02 -2.66 -10.10
C GLY A 142 -1.13 -1.79 -10.99
N LEU A 143 -0.39 -0.83 -10.40
CA LEU A 143 0.50 0.06 -11.15
C LEU A 143 1.67 -0.71 -11.78
N THR A 144 2.27 -1.66 -11.06
CA THR A 144 3.35 -2.51 -11.63
C THR A 144 2.87 -3.39 -12.77
N LEU A 145 1.62 -3.89 -12.73
CA LEU A 145 1.00 -4.63 -13.85
C LEU A 145 0.75 -3.74 -15.08
N ARG A 146 0.71 -2.41 -14.91
CA ARG A 146 0.71 -1.43 -16.01
C ARG A 146 2.12 -1.10 -16.51
N GLY A 147 3.14 -1.84 -16.05
CA GLY A 147 4.54 -1.67 -16.44
C GLY A 147 5.28 -0.59 -15.65
N ARG A 148 4.71 -0.07 -14.56
CA ARG A 148 5.37 0.94 -13.70
C ARG A 148 6.42 0.33 -12.78
N ARG A 149 7.39 1.14 -12.34
CA ARG A 149 8.27 0.87 -11.21
C ARG A 149 7.72 1.56 -9.97
N VAL A 150 7.48 0.80 -8.91
CA VAL A 150 6.80 1.30 -7.71
C VAL A 150 7.65 1.02 -6.48
N LEU A 151 7.73 2.02 -5.59
CA LEU A 151 8.30 1.88 -4.25
C LEU A 151 7.18 2.03 -3.22
N LEU A 152 7.14 1.12 -2.26
CA LEU A 152 6.35 1.27 -1.05
C LEU A 152 7.21 1.81 0.08
N ILE A 153 6.67 2.68 0.93
CA ILE A 153 7.30 3.06 2.20
C ILE A 153 6.28 2.78 3.30
N ASP A 154 6.60 1.80 4.14
CA ASP A 154 5.80 1.44 5.31
C ASP A 154 6.22 2.34 6.49
N LEU A 155 5.30 3.18 6.95
CA LEU A 155 5.49 4.11 8.06
C LEU A 155 4.66 3.72 9.29
N ASP A 156 3.98 2.58 9.26
CA ASP A 156 3.25 2.05 10.41
C ASP A 156 4.17 1.11 11.21
N PRO A 157 4.49 1.40 12.49
CA PRO A 157 5.27 0.49 13.33
C PRO A 157 4.70 -0.94 13.45
N GLN A 158 3.42 -1.16 13.11
CA GLN A 158 2.83 -2.50 13.04
C GLN A 158 3.30 -3.34 11.83
N ALA A 159 4.01 -2.74 10.88
CA ALA A 159 4.66 -3.39 9.75
C ALA A 159 3.76 -4.29 8.89
N SER A 160 2.45 -4.01 8.85
CA SER A 160 1.48 -4.84 8.12
C SER A 160 1.71 -4.80 6.60
N LEU A 161 2.20 -3.69 6.05
CA LEU A 161 2.52 -3.60 4.62
C LEU A 161 3.79 -4.39 4.32
N THR A 162 4.78 -4.29 5.19
CA THR A 162 6.03 -5.05 5.14
C THR A 162 5.74 -6.56 5.06
N GLU A 163 4.85 -7.07 5.91
CA GLU A 163 4.42 -8.47 5.87
C GLU A 163 3.67 -8.82 4.56
N LEU A 164 2.80 -7.94 4.05
CA LEU A 164 2.13 -8.13 2.75
C LEU A 164 3.11 -8.16 1.57
N CYS A 165 4.25 -7.47 1.69
CA CYS A 165 5.38 -7.51 0.76
C CYS A 165 6.21 -8.80 0.87
N GLY A 166 5.83 -9.73 1.75
CA GLY A 166 6.48 -11.02 1.94
C GLY A 166 7.79 -10.96 2.75
N LEU A 167 8.06 -9.82 3.40
CA LEU A 167 9.19 -9.66 4.31
C LEU A 167 8.73 -9.92 5.74
N TYR A 168 9.47 -10.72 6.49
CA TYR A 168 9.13 -11.01 7.89
C TYR A 168 9.76 -9.95 8.80
N ALA A 169 8.96 -8.96 9.21
CA ALA A 169 9.43 -7.77 9.94
C ALA A 169 10.27 -8.08 11.20
N GLU A 170 10.00 -9.16 11.93
CA GLU A 170 10.73 -9.49 13.17
C GLU A 170 12.01 -10.33 12.96
N LYS A 171 12.21 -10.92 11.77
CA LYS A 171 13.37 -11.80 11.50
C LYS A 171 14.27 -11.29 10.37
N GLU A 172 13.73 -10.56 9.42
CA GLU A 172 14.42 -10.11 8.21
C GLU A 172 14.63 -8.59 8.19
N VAL A 173 13.91 -7.85 9.03
CA VAL A 173 13.95 -6.39 9.09
C VAL A 173 14.47 -5.97 10.46
N THR A 174 15.41 -5.04 10.46
CA THR A 174 15.92 -4.40 11.68
C THR A 174 15.57 -2.92 11.65
N GLU A 175 15.84 -2.20 12.73
CA GLU A 175 15.74 -0.73 12.75
C GLU A 175 16.48 -0.07 11.57
N ASP A 176 17.68 -0.57 11.27
CA ASP A 176 18.55 -0.09 10.18
C ASP A 176 18.01 -0.37 8.78
N SER A 177 16.93 -1.14 8.68
CA SER A 177 16.24 -1.42 7.41
C SER A 177 15.13 -0.41 7.12
N THR A 178 14.76 0.44 8.07
CA THR A 178 13.58 1.32 7.99
C THR A 178 13.94 2.75 7.58
N VAL A 179 12.96 3.66 7.58
CA VAL A 179 13.24 5.11 7.44
C VAL A 179 13.92 5.73 8.66
N LEU A 180 14.00 5.01 9.79
CA LEU A 180 14.44 5.59 11.07
C LEU A 180 15.88 6.12 11.07
N PRO A 181 16.88 5.43 10.47
CA PRO A 181 18.24 5.96 10.41
C PRO A 181 18.30 7.30 9.67
N PHE A 182 17.50 7.49 8.63
CA PHE A 182 17.38 8.78 7.94
C PHE A 182 16.71 9.85 8.81
N ILE A 183 15.74 9.47 9.65
CA ILE A 183 15.14 10.41 10.61
C ILE A 183 16.17 10.88 11.66
N TYR A 184 17.10 10.01 12.06
CA TYR A 184 18.19 10.35 12.98
C TYR A 184 19.29 11.18 12.34
N ASP A 185 19.66 10.87 11.10
CA ASP A 185 20.66 11.60 10.32
C ASP A 185 20.15 11.90 8.89
N PRO A 186 19.40 13.00 8.69
CA PRO A 186 18.88 13.37 7.38
C PRO A 186 19.96 13.74 6.35
N GLN A 187 21.22 13.90 6.78
CA GLN A 187 22.36 14.24 5.91
C GLN A 187 23.17 13.02 5.50
N MET A 188 22.75 11.81 5.89
CA MET A 188 23.46 10.59 5.56
C MET A 188 23.62 10.39 4.04
N GLU A 189 24.79 9.92 3.62
CA GLU A 189 25.08 9.65 2.22
C GLU A 189 24.13 8.58 1.66
N GLY A 190 23.62 8.79 0.44
CA GLY A 190 22.63 7.91 -0.20
C GLY A 190 21.18 8.10 0.29
N GLY A 191 20.98 8.71 1.47
CA GLY A 191 19.65 8.97 2.03
C GLY A 191 18.78 7.71 2.09
N LEU A 192 17.49 7.85 1.74
CA LEU A 192 16.53 6.74 1.81
C LEU A 192 16.80 5.60 0.80
N LEU A 193 17.62 5.81 -0.24
CA LEU A 193 17.94 4.75 -1.21
C LEU A 193 18.65 3.55 -0.58
N ASN A 194 19.37 3.77 0.52
CA ASN A 194 20.12 2.73 1.22
C ASN A 194 19.22 1.67 1.88
N PHE A 195 17.93 1.96 2.06
CA PHE A 195 16.99 1.12 2.81
C PHE A 195 15.96 0.43 1.93
N VAL A 196 16.08 0.59 0.61
CA VAL A 196 15.19 -0.03 -0.36
C VAL A 196 15.49 -1.53 -0.46
N GLN A 197 14.45 -2.35 -0.34
CA GLN A 197 14.53 -3.80 -0.46
C GLN A 197 13.58 -4.31 -1.56
N PRO A 198 13.98 -5.33 -2.34
CA PRO A 198 13.10 -5.95 -3.31
C PRO A 198 12.02 -6.77 -2.59
N THR A 199 10.85 -6.90 -3.24
CA THR A 199 9.77 -7.78 -2.76
C THR A 199 9.67 -9.07 -3.60
N TYR A 200 8.75 -9.98 -3.25
CA TYR A 200 8.43 -11.13 -4.10
C TYR A 200 7.79 -10.73 -5.45
N TRP A 201 7.41 -9.45 -5.62
CA TRP A 201 6.67 -8.94 -6.76
C TRP A 201 7.59 -8.09 -7.67
N ASP A 202 7.79 -8.55 -8.90
CA ASP A 202 8.66 -7.88 -9.87
C ASP A 202 8.18 -6.44 -10.17
N GLY A 203 9.11 -5.48 -10.11
CA GLY A 203 8.84 -4.05 -10.28
C GLY A 203 8.31 -3.33 -9.03
N LEU A 204 8.20 -4.03 -7.91
CA LEU A 204 7.77 -3.50 -6.62
C LEU A 204 8.88 -3.66 -5.57
N ASP A 205 9.36 -2.54 -5.06
CA ASP A 205 10.31 -2.48 -3.95
C ASP A 205 9.63 -1.89 -2.71
N VAL A 206 10.26 -2.02 -1.54
CA VAL A 206 9.76 -1.52 -0.26
C VAL A 206 10.88 -0.96 0.62
N ILE A 207 10.62 0.16 1.30
CA ILE A 207 11.32 0.50 2.55
C ILE A 207 10.43 -0.01 3.69
N PRO A 208 10.86 -1.07 4.40
CA PRO A 208 10.02 -1.73 5.39
C PRO A 208 9.86 -0.92 6.67
N ALA A 209 8.89 -1.34 7.48
CA ALA A 209 8.67 -0.86 8.83
C ALA A 209 9.09 -1.90 9.87
N HIS A 210 9.36 -1.40 11.07
CA HIS A 210 9.67 -2.19 12.25
C HIS A 210 9.05 -1.48 13.47
N PRO A 211 8.67 -2.19 14.56
CA PRO A 211 8.12 -1.56 15.76
C PRO A 211 8.96 -0.42 16.35
N THR A 212 10.28 -0.43 16.12
CA THR A 212 11.18 0.66 16.54
C THR A 212 10.93 1.99 15.84
N LEU A 213 10.15 2.04 14.75
CA LEU A 213 9.71 3.29 14.13
C LEU A 213 8.98 4.21 15.12
N PHE A 214 8.37 3.65 16.17
CA PHE A 214 7.77 4.44 17.24
C PHE A 214 8.77 5.41 17.91
N SER A 215 10.07 5.12 17.87
CA SER A 215 11.13 6.01 18.37
C SER A 215 11.16 7.37 17.66
N ALA A 216 10.67 7.46 16.41
CA ALA A 216 10.57 8.72 15.68
C ALA A 216 9.70 9.75 16.42
N GLU A 217 8.67 9.29 17.14
CA GLU A 217 7.74 10.13 17.90
C GLU A 217 8.41 10.82 19.11
N PHE A 218 9.57 10.34 19.55
CA PHE A 218 10.39 10.98 20.58
C PHE A 218 11.54 11.78 19.98
N HIS A 219 12.17 11.24 18.93
CA HIS A 219 13.34 11.86 18.33
C HIS A 219 13.01 13.19 17.64
N ILE A 220 11.97 13.20 16.78
CA ILE A 220 11.57 14.38 16.01
C ILE A 220 11.27 15.59 16.92
N PRO A 221 10.40 15.49 17.95
CA PRO A 221 10.18 16.61 18.87
C PRO A 221 11.42 16.98 19.68
N GLY A 222 12.25 16.00 20.07
CA GLY A 222 13.53 16.26 20.71
C GLY A 222 14.45 17.14 19.85
N THR A 223 14.44 16.93 18.54
CA THR A 223 15.18 17.74 17.56
C THR A 223 14.58 19.14 17.40
N VAL A 224 13.24 19.27 17.39
CA VAL A 224 12.56 20.59 17.37
C VAL A 224 12.92 21.43 18.59
N ILE A 225 13.01 20.82 19.79
CA ILE A 225 13.39 21.54 21.02
C ILE A 225 14.83 22.08 20.92
N LYS A 226 15.75 21.27 20.37
CA LYS A 226 17.16 21.67 20.20
C LYS A 226 17.36 22.67 19.06
N ASN A 227 16.51 22.62 18.04
CA ASN A 227 16.55 23.49 16.87
C ASN A 227 15.13 23.99 16.53
N PRO A 228 14.70 25.13 17.09
CA PRO A 228 13.35 25.66 16.85
C PRO A 228 13.04 26.02 15.39
N GLY A 229 14.07 26.21 14.55
CA GLY A 229 13.91 26.44 13.11
C GLY A 229 13.71 25.16 12.28
N PHE A 230 13.81 24.00 12.91
CA PHE A 230 13.64 22.71 12.26
C PHE A 230 12.19 22.49 11.81
N LYS A 231 11.99 22.38 10.50
CA LYS A 231 10.69 22.05 9.90
C LYS A 231 10.45 20.55 10.00
N PHE A 232 9.97 20.11 11.16
CA PHE A 232 9.80 18.68 11.45
C PHE A 232 8.93 17.93 10.43
N TRP A 233 8.07 18.63 9.70
CA TRP A 233 7.15 18.09 8.72
C TRP A 233 7.76 17.91 7.32
N ASP A 234 9.01 18.35 7.11
CA ASP A 234 9.67 18.37 5.80
C ASP A 234 10.69 17.24 5.61
N LEU A 235 10.93 16.42 6.64
CA LEU A 235 11.97 15.37 6.63
C LEU A 235 11.77 14.37 5.50
N LEU A 236 10.61 13.71 5.46
CA LEU A 236 10.34 12.73 4.40
C LEU A 236 10.21 13.41 3.03
N ARG A 237 9.71 14.65 2.97
CA ARG A 237 9.62 15.39 1.70
C ARG A 237 11.00 15.59 1.07
N GLN A 238 12.02 15.88 1.89
CA GLN A 238 13.41 15.99 1.44
C GLN A 238 14.00 14.61 1.11
N GLY A 239 13.83 13.62 1.99
CA GLY A 239 14.39 12.29 1.80
C GLY A 239 13.86 11.58 0.54
N ILE A 240 12.61 11.83 0.16
CA ILE A 240 11.97 11.20 -0.99
C ILE A 240 12.47 11.77 -2.33
N GLN A 241 13.09 12.96 -2.38
CA GLN A 241 13.49 13.58 -3.65
C GLN A 241 14.41 12.70 -4.50
N SER A 242 15.38 12.02 -3.88
CA SER A 242 16.27 11.08 -4.57
C SER A 242 15.54 9.80 -5.02
N LEU A 243 14.45 9.41 -4.35
CA LEU A 243 13.65 8.24 -4.71
C LEU A 243 12.77 8.51 -5.93
N ARG A 244 12.28 9.74 -6.10
CA ARG A 244 11.47 10.16 -7.28
C ARG A 244 12.21 9.97 -8.60
N GLN A 245 13.52 9.83 -8.51
CA GLN A 245 14.43 9.59 -9.61
C GLN A 245 14.49 8.11 -10.05
N HIS A 246 14.00 7.19 -9.22
CA HIS A 246 14.18 5.75 -9.42
C HIS A 246 12.85 4.99 -9.60
N TYR A 247 11.73 5.65 -9.35
CA TYR A 247 10.40 5.07 -9.35
C TYR A 247 9.41 5.98 -10.05
N ASP A 248 8.45 5.40 -10.77
CA ASP A 248 7.33 6.15 -11.34
C ASP A 248 6.35 6.57 -10.23
N TYR A 249 6.19 5.70 -9.23
CA TYR A 249 5.32 5.91 -8.07
C TYR A 249 6.00 5.52 -6.76
N ILE A 250 5.81 6.35 -5.74
CA ILE A 250 6.18 6.07 -4.36
C ILE A 250 4.90 6.13 -3.54
N ILE A 251 4.55 5.04 -2.85
CA ILE A 251 3.29 4.94 -2.12
C ILE A 251 3.58 4.82 -0.62
N LEU A 252 3.02 5.72 0.17
CA LEU A 252 3.21 5.78 1.62
C LEU A 252 2.02 5.12 2.33
N ASP A 253 2.30 4.19 3.24
CA ASP A 253 1.31 3.61 4.17
C ASP A 253 1.60 4.09 5.58
N THR A 254 0.57 4.55 6.30
CA THR A 254 0.76 5.17 7.61
C THR A 254 -0.11 4.54 8.69
N ALA A 255 0.33 4.68 9.94
CA ALA A 255 -0.47 4.38 11.12
C ALA A 255 -1.81 5.15 11.15
N PRO A 256 -2.84 4.66 11.87
CA PRO A 256 -4.15 5.30 11.97
C PRO A 256 -4.18 6.52 12.92
N SER A 257 -3.07 7.25 13.07
CA SER A 257 -2.91 8.37 14.00
C SER A 257 -2.16 9.54 13.35
N LEU A 258 -2.35 10.76 13.87
CA LEU A 258 -1.64 11.97 13.41
C LEU A 258 -0.30 12.12 14.13
N SER A 259 0.55 11.11 13.92
CA SER A 259 1.90 11.04 14.46
C SER A 259 2.88 11.91 13.65
N TYR A 260 4.09 12.16 14.16
CA TYR A 260 5.10 12.92 13.42
C TYR A 260 5.45 12.30 12.08
N LEU A 261 5.52 10.97 11.99
CA LEU A 261 5.72 10.26 10.72
C LEU A 261 4.54 10.44 9.77
N THR A 262 3.29 10.33 10.25
CA THR A 262 2.10 10.58 9.43
C THR A 262 2.05 12.01 8.90
N ILE A 263 2.45 13.00 9.70
CA ILE A 263 2.54 14.40 9.26
C ILE A 263 3.57 14.55 8.14
N ASN A 264 4.75 13.96 8.31
CA ASN A 264 5.77 13.95 7.26
C ASN A 264 5.26 13.30 5.97
N ALA A 265 4.51 12.21 6.06
CA ALA A 265 3.92 11.55 4.91
C ALA A 265 2.88 12.43 4.19
N LEU A 266 2.00 13.10 4.95
CA LEU A 266 1.03 14.07 4.42
C LEU A 266 1.73 15.20 3.66
N MET A 267 2.79 15.76 4.24
CA MET A 267 3.50 16.87 3.62
C MET A 267 4.35 16.46 2.42
N ALA A 268 4.84 15.22 2.38
CA ALA A 268 5.63 14.67 1.29
C ALA A 268 4.81 14.23 0.07
N ALA A 269 3.54 13.86 0.26
CA ALA A 269 2.74 13.23 -0.80
C ALA A 269 2.15 14.21 -1.81
N ASP A 270 2.29 13.94 -3.11
CA ASP A 270 1.67 14.73 -4.17
C ASP A 270 0.15 14.53 -4.22
N ALA A 271 -0.34 13.33 -3.90
CA ALA A 271 -1.78 13.05 -3.82
C ALA A 271 -2.13 12.17 -2.62
N MET A 272 -3.40 12.23 -2.22
CA MET A 272 -3.93 11.44 -1.11
C MET A 272 -5.09 10.55 -1.56
N VAL A 273 -4.99 9.27 -1.24
CA VAL A 273 -6.07 8.28 -1.33
C VAL A 273 -6.55 7.97 0.07
N MET A 274 -7.83 8.20 0.32
CA MET A 274 -8.48 7.94 1.61
C MET A 274 -9.46 6.77 1.47
N PRO A 275 -9.06 5.53 1.78
CA PRO A 275 -9.99 4.42 1.79
C PRO A 275 -10.96 4.59 2.96
N LEU A 276 -12.26 4.47 2.69
CA LEU A 276 -13.32 4.68 3.66
C LEU A 276 -14.32 3.54 3.61
N VAL A 277 -14.51 2.85 4.74
CA VAL A 277 -15.59 1.88 4.88
C VAL A 277 -16.89 2.65 5.13
N PRO A 278 -17.98 2.41 4.38
CA PRO A 278 -19.22 3.17 4.51
C PRO A 278 -20.04 2.74 5.73
N GLU A 279 -19.42 2.80 6.91
CA GLU A 279 -20.03 2.56 8.22
C GLU A 279 -20.06 3.87 9.03
N SER A 280 -21.02 4.01 9.93
CA SER A 280 -21.26 5.27 10.63
C SER A 280 -20.06 5.73 11.46
N LEU A 281 -19.39 4.81 12.17
CA LEU A 281 -18.22 5.14 13.00
C LEU A 281 -17.01 5.49 12.14
N ASP A 282 -16.77 4.75 11.05
CA ASP A 282 -15.70 5.05 10.09
C ASP A 282 -15.89 6.43 9.45
N PHE A 283 -17.12 6.78 9.06
CA PHE A 283 -17.43 8.12 8.56
C PHE A 283 -17.14 9.20 9.61
N ILE A 284 -17.61 9.03 10.85
CA ILE A 284 -17.37 10.02 11.92
C ILE A 284 -15.88 10.19 12.18
N SER A 285 -15.11 9.10 12.29
CA SER A 285 -13.66 9.15 12.45
C SER A 285 -12.96 9.85 11.27
N SER A 286 -13.45 9.64 10.04
CA SER A 286 -12.91 10.30 8.84
C SER A 286 -13.07 11.82 8.89
N VAL A 287 -14.20 12.32 9.41
CA VAL A 287 -14.44 13.76 9.54
C VAL A 287 -13.56 14.37 10.63
N SER A 288 -13.40 13.68 11.77
CA SER A 288 -12.52 14.13 12.86
C SER A 288 -11.07 14.30 12.41
N PHE A 289 -10.60 13.46 11.48
CA PHE A 289 -9.27 13.63 10.89
C PHE A 289 -9.11 15.00 10.23
N TRP A 290 -10.07 15.42 9.40
CA TRP A 290 -9.98 16.69 8.68
C TRP A 290 -9.95 17.88 9.63
N SER A 291 -10.66 17.82 10.76
CA SER A 291 -10.57 18.84 11.81
C SER A 291 -9.14 18.93 12.38
N LEU A 292 -8.55 17.79 12.76
CA LEU A 292 -7.18 17.76 13.29
C LEU A 292 -6.14 18.20 12.26
N PHE A 293 -6.32 17.78 11.01
CA PHE A 293 -5.44 18.18 9.92
C PHE A 293 -5.55 19.67 9.61
N SER A 294 -6.74 20.27 9.72
CA SER A 294 -6.94 21.71 9.54
C SER A 294 -6.15 22.52 10.58
N ASP A 295 -6.20 22.14 11.86
CA ASP A 295 -5.46 22.81 12.93
C ASP A 295 -3.94 22.75 12.69
N LEU A 296 -3.45 21.59 12.26
CA LEU A 296 -2.05 21.40 11.89
C LEU A 296 -1.68 22.22 10.64
N ALA A 297 -2.51 22.19 9.60
CA ALA A 297 -2.28 22.90 8.35
C ALA A 297 -2.17 24.41 8.59
N HIS A 298 -3.03 24.99 9.44
CA HIS A 298 -2.93 26.39 9.83
C HIS A 298 -1.57 26.71 10.47
N THR A 299 -1.10 25.85 11.39
CA THR A 299 0.21 26.02 12.04
C THR A 299 1.36 25.99 11.03
N ILE A 300 1.29 25.10 10.03
CA ILE A 300 2.33 24.97 9.00
C ILE A 300 2.29 26.14 8.01
N MET A 301 1.10 26.58 7.61
CA MET A 301 0.91 27.75 6.74
C MET A 301 1.40 29.04 7.38
N GLU A 302 1.16 29.24 8.69
CA GLU A 302 1.69 30.38 9.45
C GLU A 302 3.23 30.43 9.45
N ARG A 303 3.87 29.27 9.28
CA ARG A 303 5.33 29.14 9.15
C ARG A 303 5.84 29.20 7.71
N GLY A 304 4.95 29.53 6.75
CA GLY A 304 5.29 29.84 5.37
C GLY A 304 5.52 28.63 4.45
N ASP A 305 4.96 27.46 4.78
CA ASP A 305 4.94 26.30 3.86
C ASP A 305 3.62 26.28 3.08
N GLU A 306 3.72 26.13 1.76
CA GLU A 306 2.56 25.99 0.89
C GLU A 306 2.47 24.54 0.41
N LYS A 307 1.44 23.82 0.88
CA LYS A 307 1.18 22.44 0.48
C LYS A 307 -0.02 22.36 -0.46
N THR A 308 0.19 21.82 -1.65
CA THR A 308 -0.87 21.44 -2.59
C THR A 308 -0.89 19.93 -2.79
N TYR A 309 -2.06 19.40 -3.08
CA TYR A 309 -2.23 18.03 -3.56
C TYR A 309 -2.74 18.07 -5.00
N ASP A 310 -2.17 17.23 -5.86
CA ASP A 310 -2.64 17.00 -7.24
C ASP A 310 -4.09 16.49 -7.22
N PHE A 311 -4.41 15.62 -6.25
CA PHE A 311 -5.79 15.27 -5.91
C PHE A 311 -5.91 14.72 -4.48
N VAL A 312 -7.13 14.77 -3.95
CA VAL A 312 -7.59 13.98 -2.81
C VAL A 312 -8.74 13.11 -3.29
N SER A 313 -8.66 11.80 -3.04
CA SER A 313 -9.67 10.83 -3.50
C SER A 313 -10.13 9.93 -2.34
N VAL A 314 -11.42 9.99 -2.03
CA VAL A 314 -12.09 9.13 -1.05
C VAL A 314 -12.60 7.89 -1.75
N LEU A 315 -11.94 6.75 -1.51
CA LEU A 315 -12.28 5.46 -2.11
C LEU A 315 -13.16 4.67 -1.16
N LEU A 316 -14.43 4.45 -1.53
CA LEU A 316 -15.30 3.58 -0.74
C LEU A 316 -14.83 2.14 -0.83
N SER A 317 -14.49 1.56 0.32
CA SER A 317 -13.88 0.24 0.46
C SER A 317 -14.75 -0.68 1.31
N LYS A 318 -14.63 -2.00 1.13
CA LYS A 318 -15.47 -3.01 1.80
C LYS A 318 -16.96 -2.66 1.77
N VAL A 319 -17.45 -2.17 0.64
CA VAL A 319 -18.86 -1.77 0.51
C VAL A 319 -19.75 -3.01 0.62
N ASP A 320 -20.55 -3.07 1.68
CA ASP A 320 -21.58 -4.09 1.84
C ASP A 320 -22.87 -3.63 1.14
N TYR A 321 -23.29 -4.41 0.13
CA TYR A 321 -24.53 -4.19 -0.61
C TYR A 321 -25.70 -5.03 -0.07
N GLY A 322 -25.52 -5.68 1.08
CA GLY A 322 -26.54 -6.42 1.79
C GLY A 322 -27.71 -5.54 2.23
N LYS A 323 -28.89 -6.15 2.40
CA LYS A 323 -30.14 -5.44 2.74
C LYS A 323 -30.12 -4.75 4.10
N THR A 324 -29.28 -5.21 5.02
CA THR A 324 -29.12 -4.68 6.39
C THR A 324 -27.93 -3.72 6.51
N SER A 325 -27.24 -3.45 5.40
CA SER A 325 -26.06 -2.61 5.37
C SER A 325 -26.42 -1.14 5.63
N SER A 326 -25.58 -0.45 6.40
CA SER A 326 -25.61 1.00 6.58
C SER A 326 -25.03 1.76 5.37
N ALA A 327 -24.38 1.06 4.43
CA ALA A 327 -23.64 1.67 3.33
C ALA A 327 -24.46 2.65 2.47
N PRO A 328 -25.73 2.38 2.09
CA PRO A 328 -26.49 3.33 1.27
C PRO A 328 -26.72 4.67 1.96
N VAL A 329 -26.96 4.65 3.29
CA VAL A 329 -27.18 5.87 4.09
C VAL A 329 -25.86 6.60 4.26
N VAL A 330 -24.80 5.91 4.67
CA VAL A 330 -23.48 6.52 4.89
C VAL A 330 -22.90 7.07 3.58
N ARG A 331 -23.11 6.40 2.44
CA ARG A 331 -22.73 6.92 1.12
C ARG A 331 -23.32 8.30 0.84
N SER A 332 -24.58 8.54 1.22
CA SER A 332 -25.19 9.86 1.06
C SER A 332 -24.50 10.94 1.89
N TRP A 333 -24.01 10.59 3.09
CA TRP A 333 -23.25 11.49 3.94
C TRP A 333 -21.87 11.76 3.36
N VAL A 334 -21.18 10.71 2.91
CA VAL A 334 -19.89 10.81 2.21
C VAL A 334 -20.00 11.73 1.00
N GLN A 335 -20.99 11.52 0.13
CA GLN A 335 -21.19 12.37 -1.06
C GLN A 335 -21.44 13.83 -0.69
N ARG A 336 -22.20 14.09 0.37
CA ARG A 336 -22.47 15.46 0.84
C ARG A 336 -21.24 16.15 1.41
N THR A 337 -20.41 15.41 2.15
CA THR A 337 -19.21 15.95 2.82
C THR A 337 -18.05 16.12 1.86
N TYR A 338 -17.71 15.06 1.13
CA TYR A 338 -16.49 14.98 0.30
C TYR A 338 -16.70 15.42 -1.15
N LYS A 339 -17.95 15.43 -1.64
CA LYS A 339 -18.33 15.96 -2.96
C LYS A 339 -17.46 15.37 -4.07
N ASP A 340 -16.70 16.22 -4.78
CA ASP A 340 -15.87 15.86 -5.93
C ASP A 340 -14.66 15.01 -5.56
N TRP A 341 -14.32 14.90 -4.27
CA TRP A 341 -13.26 14.01 -3.81
C TRP A 341 -13.73 12.55 -3.73
N VAL A 342 -15.04 12.28 -3.78
CA VAL A 342 -15.53 10.89 -3.76
C VAL A 342 -15.20 10.20 -5.07
N SER A 343 -14.48 9.08 -5.00
CA SER A 343 -14.19 8.26 -6.15
C SER A 343 -15.49 7.70 -6.76
N ALA A 344 -15.56 7.68 -8.09
CA ALA A 344 -16.62 6.98 -8.81
C ALA A 344 -16.52 5.45 -8.67
N VAL A 345 -15.35 4.95 -8.27
CA VAL A 345 -15.10 3.53 -8.05
C VAL A 345 -15.40 3.17 -6.59
N GLU A 346 -16.09 2.04 -6.40
CA GLU A 346 -16.34 1.45 -5.08
C GLU A 346 -15.81 0.01 -5.06
N VAL A 347 -15.12 -0.35 -3.97
CA VAL A 347 -14.57 -1.70 -3.78
C VAL A 347 -15.52 -2.51 -2.88
N PRO A 348 -16.19 -3.57 -3.40
CA PRO A 348 -17.13 -4.37 -2.62
C PRO A 348 -16.48 -5.16 -1.50
N ALA A 349 -17.23 -5.44 -0.42
CA ALA A 349 -16.83 -6.41 0.58
C ALA A 349 -16.71 -7.83 -0.03
N SER A 350 -15.78 -8.63 0.47
CA SER A 350 -15.56 -10.00 0.01
C SER A 350 -15.07 -10.91 1.14
N SER A 351 -15.76 -12.02 1.36
CA SER A 351 -15.37 -13.07 2.31
C SER A 351 -14.21 -13.93 1.82
N ALA A 352 -13.87 -13.87 0.53
CA ALA A 352 -12.70 -14.59 0.00
C ALA A 352 -11.39 -14.06 0.58
N MET A 353 -11.36 -12.80 1.03
CA MET A 353 -10.18 -12.13 1.59
C MET A 353 -9.97 -12.40 3.09
N SER A 354 -10.88 -13.13 3.75
CA SER A 354 -10.85 -13.35 5.21
C SER A 354 -10.54 -14.78 5.64
N ASN A 355 -10.26 -15.70 4.71
CA ASN A 355 -10.06 -17.12 5.03
C ASN A 355 -8.57 -17.54 5.07
N GLY A 356 -8.11 -17.98 6.25
CA GLY A 356 -7.00 -18.91 6.53
C GLY A 356 -5.73 -18.76 5.68
N ALA A 357 -5.69 -19.40 4.51
CA ALA A 357 -4.51 -19.46 3.63
C ALA A 357 -4.27 -18.17 2.82
N LEU A 358 -5.27 -17.28 2.70
CA LEU A 358 -5.20 -16.01 1.97
C LEU A 358 -4.99 -14.80 2.89
N ALA A 359 -4.75 -15.02 4.19
CA ALA A 359 -4.68 -13.95 5.20
C ALA A 359 -3.59 -12.90 4.91
N MET A 360 -2.58 -13.24 4.11
CA MET A 360 -1.47 -12.36 3.67
C MET A 360 -1.44 -12.17 2.13
N ALA A 361 -2.56 -12.42 1.46
CA ALA A 361 -2.70 -12.30 0.03
C ALA A 361 -3.67 -11.16 -0.32
N THR A 362 -3.39 -10.47 -1.41
CA THR A 362 -4.28 -9.50 -2.03
C THR A 362 -5.13 -10.17 -3.12
N VAL A 363 -6.07 -9.42 -3.69
CA VAL A 363 -6.79 -9.89 -4.88
C VAL A 363 -5.90 -10.07 -6.10
N PHE A 364 -4.70 -9.47 -6.13
CA PHE A 364 -3.76 -9.60 -7.25
C PHE A 364 -2.84 -10.82 -7.10
N ASP A 365 -2.64 -11.32 -5.89
CA ASP A 365 -1.85 -12.53 -5.60
C ASP A 365 -2.52 -13.82 -6.11
N ILE A 366 -3.84 -13.82 -6.28
CA ILE A 366 -4.62 -15.03 -6.56
C ILE A 366 -4.53 -15.41 -8.06
N SER A 367 -3.98 -16.59 -8.32
CA SER A 367 -3.86 -17.17 -9.68
C SER A 367 -5.12 -17.97 -10.07
N LYS A 368 -5.31 -18.19 -11.38
CA LYS A 368 -6.49 -18.91 -11.89
C LYS A 368 -6.40 -20.41 -11.56
N GLY A 369 -7.36 -20.94 -10.81
CA GLY A 369 -7.34 -22.32 -10.29
C GLY A 369 -7.72 -22.41 -8.82
N ASP A 370 -7.57 -21.29 -8.10
CA ASP A 370 -8.07 -21.14 -6.74
C ASP A 370 -9.59 -20.88 -6.78
N LEU A 371 -10.36 -21.61 -5.97
CA LEU A 371 -11.83 -21.82 -6.00
C LEU A 371 -12.77 -20.58 -5.94
N ALA A 372 -12.34 -19.36 -6.30
CA ALA A 372 -13.10 -18.12 -6.14
C ALA A 372 -13.01 -17.09 -7.30
N ASP A 373 -12.76 -17.52 -8.55
CA ASP A 373 -12.55 -16.64 -9.73
C ASP A 373 -13.53 -15.45 -9.83
N LYS A 374 -14.84 -15.67 -9.70
CA LYS A 374 -15.86 -14.60 -9.80
C LYS A 374 -15.85 -13.63 -8.61
N THR A 375 -15.63 -14.16 -7.41
CA THR A 375 -15.62 -13.36 -6.17
C THR A 375 -14.39 -12.46 -6.10
N VAL A 376 -13.23 -12.97 -6.54
CA VAL A 376 -11.99 -12.19 -6.64
C VAL A 376 -12.09 -11.14 -7.74
N ALA A 377 -12.61 -11.50 -8.92
CA ALA A 377 -12.80 -10.55 -10.02
C ALA A 377 -13.69 -9.36 -9.63
N ARG A 378 -14.73 -9.58 -8.82
CA ARG A 378 -15.62 -8.53 -8.32
C ARG A 378 -14.91 -7.44 -7.51
N VAL A 379 -13.78 -7.77 -6.87
CA VAL A 379 -12.97 -6.84 -6.08
C VAL A 379 -11.78 -6.32 -6.90
N ARG A 380 -11.13 -7.20 -7.67
CA ARG A 380 -9.97 -6.87 -8.51
C ARG A 380 -10.31 -5.84 -9.60
N GLN A 381 -11.48 -5.97 -10.24
CA GLN A 381 -11.85 -5.10 -11.36
C GLN A 381 -11.99 -3.62 -10.93
N PRO A 382 -12.77 -3.28 -9.89
CA PRO A 382 -12.81 -1.90 -9.37
C PRO A 382 -11.41 -1.34 -9.06
N LEU A 383 -10.56 -2.10 -8.37
CA LEU A 383 -9.18 -1.67 -8.07
C LEU A 383 -8.35 -1.43 -9.33
N THR A 384 -8.51 -2.27 -10.35
CA THR A 384 -7.84 -2.11 -11.65
C THR A 384 -8.29 -0.84 -12.37
N ASP A 385 -9.60 -0.55 -12.35
CA ASP A 385 -10.15 0.68 -12.93
C ASP A 385 -9.67 1.93 -12.18
N TYR A 386 -9.59 1.85 -10.85
CA TYR A 386 -9.08 2.94 -10.01
C TYR A 386 -7.59 3.22 -10.24
N VAL A 387 -6.78 2.16 -10.33
CA VAL A 387 -5.36 2.22 -10.70
C VAL A 387 -5.19 2.88 -12.07
N ARG A 388 -5.98 2.47 -13.07
CA ARG A 388 -5.93 3.07 -14.41
C ARG A 388 -6.24 4.57 -14.34
N TRP A 389 -7.27 4.97 -13.61
CA TRP A 389 -7.63 6.39 -13.47
C TRP A 389 -6.47 7.22 -12.88
N ILE A 390 -5.84 6.75 -11.81
CA ILE A 390 -4.67 7.43 -11.21
C ILE A 390 -3.52 7.53 -12.22
N ASP A 391 -3.21 6.42 -12.89
CA ASP A 391 -2.10 6.36 -13.82
C ASP A 391 -2.32 7.26 -15.04
N ASP A 392 -3.52 7.23 -15.62
CA ASP A 392 -3.87 8.05 -16.77
C ASP A 392 -3.80 9.56 -16.44
N LEU A 393 -4.23 9.97 -15.24
CA LEU A 393 -4.12 11.35 -14.75
C LEU A 393 -2.66 11.83 -14.74
N TYR A 394 -1.74 11.01 -14.25
CA TYR A 394 -0.32 11.39 -14.20
C TYR A 394 0.39 11.24 -15.54
N VAL A 395 -0.03 10.30 -16.39
CA VAL A 395 0.43 10.21 -17.77
C VAL A 395 0.12 11.49 -18.55
N GLU A 396 -1.07 12.07 -18.36
CA GLU A 396 -1.39 13.37 -18.95
C GLU A 396 -0.45 14.48 -18.48
N GLN A 397 -0.12 14.54 -17.19
CA GLN A 397 0.85 15.50 -16.66
C GLN A 397 2.25 15.28 -17.22
N TRP A 398 2.74 14.04 -17.25
CA TRP A 398 4.05 13.70 -17.81
C TRP A 398 4.15 13.98 -19.31
N ARG A 399 3.03 13.90 -20.04
CA ARG A 399 2.96 14.30 -21.46
C ARG A 399 2.97 15.81 -21.63
N ALA A 400 2.30 16.55 -20.73
CA ALA A 400 2.22 18.01 -20.78
C ALA A 400 3.53 18.71 -20.37
N GLY A 401 4.38 18.02 -19.58
CA GLY A 401 5.72 18.49 -19.22
C GLY A 401 6.79 18.35 -20.30
N LYS A 402 6.45 17.84 -21.49
CA LYS A 402 7.34 17.74 -22.67
C LYS A 402 7.28 18.96 -23.59
#